data_AF-A0A5P0YZ16-F1
#
_entry.id   AF-A0A5P0YZ16-F1
#
_cell.length_a   1.000
_cell.length_b   1.000
_cell.length_c   1.000
_cell.angle_alpha   90.00
_cell.angle_beta   90.00
_cell.angle_gamma   90.00
#
_symmetry.space_group_name_H-M   'P 1'
#
loop_
_entity.id
_entity.type
_entity.pdbx_description
1 polymer ?
#
loop_
_entity_poly.entity_id
_entity_poly.type
_entity_poly.pdbx_seq_one_letter_code
_entity_poly.pdbx_strand_id
1 'polypeptide(L)'
;MSTKTSGSCLGLCVVWALCVVGTVGFGQMFWATASKSVNYYRAAQGTFGEPGTVEPGRDTGDGMDGFLGRRCRGSFTPEDGAAPLRVSVPGGCTIDEVKEARLVSGDTSGRITNRDPDAAIMSGSGAWFQWALYSLVIGIVTLLCAMVALGPVAWLVEWRSRRRRPKVSLVKPEPKVPPEKLSLTKD
;
A
#
# COMPACT_ATOMS: atom_id res chain seq x y z
N MET A 1 35.31 17.78 26.28
CA MET A 1 35.26 16.96 25.05
C MET A 1 34.07 16.00 25.16
N SER A 2 33.09 16.13 24.28
CA SER A 2 31.79 15.46 24.35
C SER A 2 31.78 14.23 23.44
N THR A 3 31.70 13.03 24.02
CA THR A 3 31.66 11.74 23.32
C THR A 3 30.23 11.20 23.12
N LYS A 4 29.19 11.98 23.43
CA LYS A 4 27.78 11.52 23.36
C LYS A 4 27.18 11.41 21.96
N THR A 5 27.87 11.81 20.90
CA THR A 5 27.30 11.90 19.54
C THR A 5 27.34 10.59 18.73
N SER A 6 28.17 9.61 19.11
CA SER A 6 28.37 8.42 18.27
C SER A 6 27.19 7.43 18.30
N GLY A 7 26.55 7.23 19.47
CA GLY A 7 25.44 6.28 19.62
C GLY A 7 24.16 6.69 18.87
N SER A 8 23.87 7.98 18.77
CA SER A 8 22.65 8.48 18.13
C SER A 8 22.66 8.33 16.59
N CYS A 9 23.84 8.35 15.97
CA CYS A 9 23.97 8.21 14.53
C CYS A 9 23.70 6.77 14.08
N LEU A 10 24.25 5.78 14.79
CA LEU A 10 24.04 4.36 14.48
C LEU A 10 22.56 3.98 14.60
N GLY A 11 21.88 4.42 15.67
CA GLY A 11 20.45 4.14 15.86
C GLY A 11 19.59 4.71 14.73
N LEU A 12 19.87 5.95 14.29
CA LEU A 12 19.15 6.59 13.18
C LEU A 12 19.37 5.83 11.86
N CYS A 13 20.59 5.38 11.58
CA CYS A 13 20.90 4.61 10.38
C CYS A 13 20.16 3.26 10.35
N VAL A 14 20.07 2.57 11.48
CA VAL A 14 19.33 1.30 11.59
C VAL A 14 17.83 1.53 11.36
N VAL A 15 17.23 2.51 12.03
CA VAL A 15 15.80 2.84 11.84
C VAL A 15 15.52 3.21 10.38
N TRP A 16 16.38 4.03 9.76
CA TRP A 16 16.23 4.40 8.36
C TRP A 16 16.29 3.18 7.43
N ALA A 17 17.27 2.29 7.61
CA ALA A 17 17.40 1.08 6.81
C ALA A 17 16.17 0.17 6.96
N LEU A 18 15.65 0.02 8.19
CA LEU A 18 14.42 -0.71 8.45
C LEU A 18 13.21 -0.06 7.76
N CYS A 19 13.11 1.26 7.74
CA CYS A 19 12.05 1.96 7.02
C CYS A 19 12.14 1.75 5.51
N VAL A 20 13.34 1.76 4.91
CA VAL A 20 13.53 1.48 3.47
C VAL A 20 13.06 0.07 3.12
N VAL A 21 13.52 -0.94 3.87
CA VAL A 21 13.09 -2.34 3.67
C VAL A 21 11.59 -2.49 3.93
N GLY A 22 11.08 -1.81 4.96
CA GLY A 22 9.67 -1.76 5.31
C GLY A 22 8.80 -1.20 4.17
N THR A 23 9.19 -0.09 3.55
CA THR A 23 8.45 0.49 2.42
C THR A 23 8.33 -0.48 1.25
N VAL A 24 9.41 -1.21 0.92
CA VAL A 24 9.37 -2.21 -0.15
C VAL A 24 8.48 -3.40 0.23
N GLY A 25 8.67 -3.94 1.43
CA GLY A 25 7.91 -5.10 1.92
C GLY A 25 6.42 -4.82 2.08
N PHE A 26 6.06 -3.75 2.79
CA PHE A 26 4.68 -3.33 2.98
C PHE A 26 4.06 -2.82 1.69
N GLY A 27 4.82 -2.19 0.79
CA GLY A 27 4.34 -1.78 -0.53
C GLY A 27 3.88 -2.97 -1.38
N GLN A 28 4.64 -4.08 -1.37
CA GLN A 28 4.21 -5.31 -2.04
C GLN A 28 2.94 -5.90 -1.40
N MET A 29 2.86 -5.92 -0.07
CA MET A 29 1.66 -6.39 0.65
C MET A 29 0.44 -5.50 0.38
N PHE A 30 0.63 -4.19 0.31
CA PHE A 30 -0.40 -3.22 -0.05
C PHE A 30 -0.95 -3.50 -1.44
N TRP A 31 -0.07 -3.64 -2.43
CA TRP A 31 -0.46 -3.96 -3.80
C TRP A 31 -1.24 -5.28 -3.89
N ALA A 32 -0.73 -6.32 -3.24
CA ALA A 32 -1.37 -7.63 -3.17
C ALA A 32 -2.80 -7.54 -2.59
N THR A 33 -2.94 -6.92 -1.42
CA THR A 33 -4.23 -6.79 -0.73
C THR A 33 -5.22 -5.87 -1.45
N ALA A 34 -4.73 -4.79 -2.07
CA ALA A 34 -5.55 -3.87 -2.87
C ALA A 34 -6.04 -4.54 -4.16
N SER A 35 -5.19 -5.29 -4.86
CA SER A 35 -5.63 -6.05 -6.05
C SER A 35 -6.70 -7.09 -5.69
N LYS A 36 -6.53 -7.78 -4.56
CA LYS A 36 -7.50 -8.75 -4.03
C LYS A 36 -8.84 -8.09 -3.69
N SER A 37 -8.84 -6.94 -3.02
CA SER A 37 -10.08 -6.22 -2.70
C SER A 37 -10.83 -5.76 -3.95
N VAL A 38 -10.13 -5.26 -4.97
CA VAL A 38 -10.73 -4.87 -6.25
C VAL A 38 -11.30 -6.07 -7.00
N ASN A 39 -10.57 -7.18 -7.09
CA ASN A 39 -11.05 -8.39 -7.76
C ASN A 39 -12.26 -8.98 -7.04
N TYR A 40 -12.27 -8.97 -5.70
CA TYR A 40 -13.40 -9.46 -4.91
C TYR A 40 -14.62 -8.55 -5.06
N TYR A 41 -14.42 -7.24 -5.13
CA TYR A 41 -15.50 -6.30 -5.39
C TYR A 41 -16.13 -6.54 -6.77
N ARG A 42 -15.30 -6.70 -7.81
CA ARG A 42 -15.78 -6.99 -9.17
C ARG A 42 -16.48 -8.35 -9.25
N ALA A 43 -15.98 -9.36 -8.55
CA ALA A 43 -16.60 -10.67 -8.47
C ALA A 43 -17.95 -10.62 -7.75
N ALA A 44 -18.05 -9.89 -6.63
CA ALA A 44 -19.31 -9.68 -5.92
C ALA A 44 -20.35 -8.90 -6.75
N GLN A 45 -19.91 -8.10 -7.71
CA GLN A 45 -20.76 -7.42 -8.71
C GLN A 45 -21.10 -8.28 -9.93
N GLY A 46 -20.55 -9.49 -10.04
CA GLY A 46 -20.79 -10.36 -11.19
C GLY A 46 -20.00 -10.00 -12.44
N THR A 47 -18.96 -9.15 -12.34
CA THR A 47 -18.19 -8.65 -13.50
C THR A 47 -16.82 -9.30 -13.67
N PHE A 48 -16.40 -10.14 -12.72
CA PHE A 48 -15.08 -10.77 -12.73
C PHE A 48 -15.14 -12.17 -12.09
N GLY A 49 -14.28 -13.07 -12.54
CA GLY A 49 -14.25 -14.46 -12.09
C GLY A 49 -15.20 -15.38 -12.87
N GLU A 50 -14.92 -16.67 -12.79
CA GLU A 50 -15.66 -17.72 -13.46
C GLU A 50 -16.97 -18.01 -12.71
N PRO A 51 -18.14 -17.99 -13.38
CA PRO A 51 -19.41 -18.28 -12.73
C PRO A 51 -19.55 -19.76 -12.40
N GLY A 52 -20.23 -20.04 -11.29
CA GLY A 52 -20.48 -21.40 -10.83
C GLY A 52 -21.31 -21.42 -9.57
N THR A 53 -21.52 -22.62 -9.05
CA THR A 53 -22.22 -22.84 -7.79
C THR A 53 -21.24 -23.28 -6.72
N VAL A 54 -21.45 -22.82 -5.50
CA VAL A 54 -20.68 -23.30 -4.35
C VAL A 54 -21.59 -24.08 -3.41
N GLU A 55 -21.13 -25.28 -3.05
CA GLU A 55 -21.74 -26.12 -2.04
C GLU A 55 -20.82 -26.11 -0.81
N PRO A 56 -21.22 -25.46 0.30
CA PRO A 56 -20.46 -25.50 1.55
C PRO A 56 -20.39 -26.95 2.05
N GLY A 57 -19.17 -27.46 2.24
CA GLY A 57 -18.99 -28.83 2.72
C GLY A 57 -19.31 -28.95 4.21
N ARG A 58 -19.92 -30.07 4.63
CA ARG A 58 -20.11 -30.42 6.06
C ARG A 58 -18.78 -30.65 6.80
N ASP A 59 -17.70 -30.92 6.08
CA ASP A 59 -16.32 -31.00 6.60
C ASP A 59 -15.72 -29.61 6.89
N THR A 60 -16.56 -28.68 7.35
CA THR A 60 -16.13 -27.46 8.02
C THR A 60 -15.43 -27.87 9.31
N GLY A 61 -14.12 -28.08 9.24
CA GLY A 61 -13.31 -27.69 10.38
C GLY A 61 -13.66 -26.25 10.67
N ASP A 62 -14.26 -25.99 11.83
CA ASP A 62 -14.45 -24.65 12.41
C ASP A 62 -13.07 -24.03 12.61
N GLY A 63 -12.41 -23.68 11.52
CA GLY A 63 -11.23 -22.87 11.51
C GLY A 63 -11.68 -21.48 11.92
N MET A 64 -11.62 -21.18 13.22
CA MET A 64 -11.44 -19.81 13.64
C MET A 64 -10.11 -19.34 13.06
N ASP A 65 -10.12 -18.85 11.83
CA ASP A 65 -9.00 -18.12 11.26
C ASP A 65 -9.00 -16.68 11.85
N GLY A 66 -8.78 -16.61 13.17
CA GLY A 66 -8.54 -15.39 13.95
C GLY A 66 -9.72 -14.42 14.07
N PHE A 67 -9.41 -13.20 14.50
CA PHE A 67 -10.29 -12.02 14.77
C PHE A 67 -11.18 -11.58 13.58
N LEU A 68 -11.32 -12.39 12.53
CA LEU A 68 -11.52 -11.99 11.13
C LEU A 68 -12.67 -12.68 10.39
N GLY A 69 -13.57 -13.34 11.13
CA GLY A 69 -14.78 -13.96 10.58
C GLY A 69 -14.59 -15.42 10.19
N ARG A 70 -15.69 -16.16 10.14
CA ARG A 70 -15.68 -17.58 9.75
C ARG A 70 -15.40 -17.69 8.24
N ARG A 71 -14.57 -18.67 7.89
CA ARG A 71 -14.41 -19.15 6.51
C ARG A 71 -14.92 -20.58 6.47
N CYS A 72 -15.69 -20.90 5.45
CA CYS A 72 -16.13 -22.27 5.22
C CYS A 72 -15.34 -22.83 4.04
N ARG A 73 -15.03 -24.12 4.11
CA ARG A 73 -14.52 -24.85 2.95
C ARG A 73 -15.69 -25.47 2.22
N GLY A 74 -15.67 -25.41 0.90
CA GLY A 74 -16.71 -25.98 0.05
C GLY A 74 -16.15 -26.50 -1.26
N SER A 75 -17.02 -27.12 -2.04
CA SER A 75 -16.77 -27.44 -3.44
C SER A 75 -17.41 -26.39 -4.33
N PHE A 76 -16.63 -25.83 -5.25
CA PHE A 76 -17.11 -24.98 -6.33
C PHE A 76 -17.28 -25.83 -7.58
N THR A 77 -18.43 -25.75 -8.22
CA THR A 77 -18.74 -26.39 -9.49
C THR A 77 -18.87 -25.31 -10.55
N PRO A 78 -17.89 -25.22 -11.47
CA PRO A 78 -17.96 -24.31 -12.63
C PRO A 78 -19.20 -24.56 -13.50
N GLU A 79 -19.75 -23.49 -14.11
CA GLU A 79 -20.89 -23.63 -15.05
C GLU A 79 -20.52 -24.34 -16.36
N ASP A 80 -19.23 -24.37 -16.73
CA ASP A 80 -18.73 -25.02 -17.95
C ASP A 80 -18.70 -26.56 -17.85
N GLY A 81 -19.05 -27.11 -16.68
CA GLY A 81 -19.06 -28.55 -16.41
C GLY A 81 -17.69 -29.12 -16.03
N ALA A 82 -16.69 -28.27 -15.76
CA ALA A 82 -15.41 -28.72 -15.24
C ALA A 82 -15.51 -29.37 -13.85
N ALA A 83 -14.45 -30.10 -13.48
CA ALA A 83 -14.42 -30.84 -12.22
C ALA A 83 -14.50 -29.91 -11.00
N PRO A 84 -15.18 -30.31 -9.92
CA PRO A 84 -15.36 -29.46 -8.76
C PRO A 84 -14.03 -29.14 -8.06
N LEU A 85 -13.84 -27.88 -7.69
CA LEU A 85 -12.64 -27.34 -7.06
C LEU A 85 -12.88 -27.11 -5.56
N ARG A 86 -11.88 -27.35 -4.72
CA ARG A 86 -11.96 -27.03 -3.29
C ARG A 86 -11.67 -25.56 -3.07
N VAL A 87 -12.66 -24.83 -2.55
CA VAL A 87 -12.58 -23.37 -2.39
C VAL A 87 -12.77 -22.95 -0.94
N SER A 88 -12.22 -21.77 -0.63
CA SER A 88 -12.55 -21.06 0.61
C SER A 88 -13.65 -20.05 0.34
N VAL A 89 -14.71 -20.13 1.14
CA VAL A 89 -15.87 -19.23 1.07
C VAL A 89 -15.81 -18.26 2.25
N PRO A 90 -15.59 -16.95 2.01
CA PRO A 90 -15.58 -15.96 3.07
C PRO A 90 -17.01 -15.57 3.48
N GLY A 91 -17.32 -15.63 4.78
CA GLY A 91 -18.60 -15.18 5.34
C GLY A 91 -19.34 -16.23 6.15
N GLY A 92 -20.56 -15.89 6.60
CA GLY A 92 -21.43 -16.85 7.27
C GLY A 92 -22.04 -17.81 6.25
N CYS A 93 -21.62 -19.07 6.27
CA CYS A 93 -22.20 -20.09 5.39
C CYS A 93 -23.31 -20.82 6.14
N THR A 94 -24.48 -20.84 5.51
CA THR A 94 -25.53 -21.80 5.79
C THR A 94 -25.11 -23.12 5.15
N ILE A 95 -24.84 -24.12 5.99
CA ILE A 95 -24.53 -25.49 5.54
C ILE A 95 -25.75 -25.98 4.74
N ASP A 96 -25.51 -26.66 3.62
CA ASP A 96 -26.53 -27.21 2.70
C ASP A 96 -27.25 -26.20 1.76
N GLU A 97 -26.81 -24.94 1.66
CA GLU A 97 -27.37 -23.98 0.69
C GLU A 97 -26.43 -23.79 -0.52
N VAL A 98 -26.88 -24.25 -1.70
CA VAL A 98 -26.19 -23.99 -2.97
C VAL A 98 -26.35 -22.51 -3.31
N LYS A 99 -25.23 -21.79 -3.46
CA LYS A 99 -25.25 -20.36 -3.82
C LYS A 99 -24.49 -20.11 -5.11
N GLU A 100 -25.00 -19.16 -5.90
CA GLU A 100 -24.25 -18.59 -7.02
C GLU A 100 -23.01 -17.88 -6.48
N ALA A 101 -21.86 -18.26 -7.01
CA ALA A 101 -20.58 -17.68 -6.66
C ALA A 101 -19.72 -17.51 -7.91
N ARG A 102 -18.72 -16.67 -7.79
CA ARG A 102 -17.68 -16.54 -8.81
C ARG A 102 -16.34 -16.97 -8.26
N LEU A 103 -15.66 -17.83 -9.00
CA LEU A 103 -14.31 -18.26 -8.68
C LEU A 103 -13.35 -17.15 -9.07
N VAL A 104 -12.62 -16.65 -8.07
CA VAL A 104 -11.49 -15.75 -8.28
C VAL A 104 -10.24 -16.58 -8.07
N SER A 105 -9.55 -16.87 -9.17
CA SER A 105 -8.29 -17.61 -9.13
C SER A 105 -7.25 -16.84 -8.32
N GLY A 106 -6.59 -17.56 -7.42
CA GLY A 106 -5.64 -17.00 -6.47
C GLY A 106 -4.29 -16.68 -7.08
N ASP A 107 -4.20 -15.79 -8.08
CA ASP A 107 -2.87 -15.31 -8.48
C ASP A 107 -2.84 -13.98 -9.26
N THR A 108 -2.51 -12.90 -8.57
CA THR A 108 -1.87 -11.69 -9.17
C THR A 108 -0.91 -10.97 -8.23
N SER A 109 -0.71 -11.43 -7.00
CA SER A 109 0.02 -10.66 -5.98
C SER A 109 1.55 -10.79 -6.02
N GLY A 110 2.10 -11.73 -6.80
CA GLY A 110 3.54 -11.87 -7.01
C GLY A 110 4.36 -12.16 -5.75
N ARG A 111 3.73 -12.52 -4.61
CA ARG A 111 4.43 -12.76 -3.35
C ARG A 111 3.99 -14.08 -2.68
N ILE A 112 4.88 -15.07 -2.78
CA ILE A 112 5.20 -16.14 -1.81
C ILE A 112 4.02 -16.74 -1.03
N THR A 113 3.02 -17.28 -1.72
CA THR A 113 2.41 -18.56 -1.35
C THR A 113 1.73 -19.10 -2.59
N ASN A 114 2.32 -20.13 -3.20
CA ASN A 114 1.72 -20.95 -4.26
C ASN A 114 0.56 -21.82 -3.73
N ARG A 115 -0.18 -21.28 -2.75
CA ARG A 115 -1.13 -21.96 -1.86
C ARG A 115 -2.23 -21.03 -1.36
N ASP A 116 -2.38 -19.82 -1.92
CA ASP A 116 -3.64 -19.09 -1.68
C ASP A 116 -4.73 -19.91 -2.37
N PRO A 117 -5.64 -20.57 -1.64
CA PRO A 117 -6.66 -21.38 -2.26
C PRO A 117 -7.58 -20.47 -3.06
N ASP A 118 -8.07 -20.97 -4.20
CA ASP A 118 -9.06 -20.25 -4.98
C ASP A 118 -10.25 -19.88 -4.09
N ALA A 119 -10.72 -18.65 -4.25
CA ALA A 119 -11.78 -18.10 -3.42
C ALA A 119 -13.06 -18.00 -4.24
N ALA A 120 -14.12 -18.60 -3.72
CA ALA A 120 -15.45 -18.43 -4.26
C ALA A 120 -16.10 -17.21 -3.59
N ILE A 121 -16.40 -16.18 -4.38
CA ILE A 121 -17.03 -14.94 -3.91
C ILE A 121 -18.50 -14.98 -4.27
N MET A 122 -19.37 -14.99 -3.25
CA MET A 122 -20.81 -14.90 -3.46
C MET A 122 -21.21 -13.50 -3.96
N SER A 123 -22.25 -13.44 -4.79
CA SER A 123 -22.89 -12.19 -5.20
C SER A 123 -23.33 -11.39 -3.97
N GLY A 124 -23.00 -10.09 -3.94
CA GLY A 124 -23.32 -9.21 -2.81
C GLY A 124 -22.50 -9.45 -1.52
N SER A 125 -21.48 -10.31 -1.54
CA SER A 125 -20.61 -10.54 -0.38
C SER A 125 -19.87 -9.26 0.05
N GLY A 126 -19.82 -9.00 1.36
CA GLY A 126 -19.02 -7.93 1.96
C GLY A 126 -17.53 -8.26 2.14
N ALA A 127 -17.06 -9.44 1.71
CA ALA A 127 -15.68 -9.90 1.94
C ALA A 127 -14.62 -8.95 1.36
N TRP A 128 -14.93 -8.23 0.27
CA TRP A 128 -14.03 -7.23 -0.32
C TRP A 128 -13.72 -6.07 0.64
N PHE A 129 -14.67 -5.68 1.49
CA PHE A 129 -14.54 -4.54 2.39
C PHE A 129 -13.45 -4.78 3.44
N GLN A 130 -13.37 -6.00 3.96
CA GLN A 130 -12.33 -6.38 4.91
C GLN A 130 -10.93 -6.29 4.28
N TRP A 131 -10.77 -6.80 3.05
CA TRP A 131 -9.51 -6.67 2.32
C TRP A 131 -9.18 -5.21 1.96
N ALA A 132 -10.20 -4.40 1.67
CA ALA A 132 -10.02 -2.96 1.46
C ALA A 132 -9.52 -2.26 2.73
N LEU A 133 -10.12 -2.55 3.89
CA LEU A 133 -9.69 -2.01 5.18
C LEU A 133 -8.25 -2.44 5.50
N TYR A 134 -7.89 -3.69 5.23
CA TYR A 134 -6.52 -4.18 5.39
C TYR A 134 -5.53 -3.45 4.50
N SER A 135 -5.87 -3.30 3.21
CA SER A 135 -5.02 -2.55 2.29
C SER A 135 -4.85 -1.11 2.77
N LEU A 136 -5.90 -0.47 3.31
CA LEU A 136 -5.80 0.89 3.85
C LEU A 136 -4.79 0.97 5.01
N VAL A 137 -4.89 0.05 5.99
CA VAL A 137 -3.97 0.02 7.14
C VAL A 137 -2.52 -0.21 6.69
N ILE A 138 -2.28 -1.18 5.81
CA ILE A 138 -0.94 -1.46 5.28
C ILE A 138 -0.43 -0.26 4.47
N GLY A 139 -1.30 0.40 3.70
CA GLY A 139 -0.97 1.61 2.95
C GLY A 139 -0.51 2.76 3.84
N ILE A 140 -1.20 3.00 4.97
CA ILE A 140 -0.80 4.01 5.97
C ILE A 140 0.57 3.68 6.54
N VAL A 141 0.81 2.43 6.95
CA VAL A 141 2.12 2.00 7.48
C VAL A 141 3.22 2.18 6.44
N THR A 142 2.95 1.81 5.18
CA THR A 142 3.89 1.96 4.05
C THR A 142 4.24 3.44 3.83
N LEU A 143 3.25 4.33 3.87
CA LEU A 143 3.44 5.78 3.74
C LEU A 143 4.30 6.33 4.87
N LEU A 144 4.03 5.94 6.12
CA LEU A 144 4.84 6.37 7.27
C LEU A 144 6.30 5.93 7.12
N CYS A 145 6.55 4.68 6.73
CA CYS A 145 7.91 4.20 6.44
C CYS A 145 8.56 5.00 5.30
N ALA A 146 7.82 5.28 4.23
CA ALA A 146 8.33 6.03 3.09
C ALA A 146 8.71 7.47 3.46
N MET A 147 7.93 8.15 4.32
CA MET A 147 8.26 9.49 4.80
C MET A 147 9.57 9.50 5.59
N VAL A 148 9.81 8.50 6.44
CA VAL A 148 11.08 8.37 7.19
C VAL A 148 12.23 8.05 6.24
N ALA A 149 12.01 7.16 5.26
CA ALA A 149 13.01 6.78 4.27
C ALA A 149 13.45 7.95 3.39
N LEU A 150 12.54 8.88 3.05
CA LEU A 150 12.83 10.05 2.23
C LEU A 150 13.54 11.19 2.98
N GLY A 151 13.51 11.20 4.31
CA GLY A 151 14.09 12.26 5.14
C GLY A 151 15.53 12.64 4.79
N PRO A 152 16.48 11.67 4.74
CA PRO A 152 17.86 11.97 4.37
C PRO A 152 18.03 12.50 2.95
N VAL A 153 17.18 12.05 2.02
CA VAL A 153 17.21 12.50 0.61
C VAL A 153 16.75 13.96 0.54
N ALA A 154 15.65 14.31 1.20
CA ALA A 154 15.16 15.69 1.27
C ALA A 154 16.22 16.62 1.88
N TRP A 155 16.86 16.18 2.98
CA TRP A 155 17.94 16.92 3.61
C TRP A 155 19.15 17.11 2.68
N LEU A 156 19.58 16.08 1.96
CA LEU A 156 20.67 16.15 0.99
C LEU A 156 20.35 17.10 -0.18
N VAL A 157 19.13 17.04 -0.70
CA VAL A 157 18.66 17.93 -1.78
C VAL A 157 18.65 19.37 -1.31
N GLU A 158 18.11 19.64 -0.12
CA GLU A 158 18.11 20.98 0.46
C GLU A 158 19.54 21.50 0.69
N TRP A 159 20.40 20.70 1.29
CA TRP A 159 21.81 21.03 1.52
C TRP A 159 22.55 21.36 0.22
N ARG A 160 22.34 20.56 -0.82
CA ARG A 160 22.93 20.80 -2.15
C ARG A 160 22.39 22.07 -2.79
N SER A 161 21.10 22.37 -2.60
CA SER A 161 20.49 23.60 -3.10
C SER A 161 21.09 24.84 -2.43
N ARG A 162 21.32 24.79 -1.11
CA ARG A 162 21.92 25.90 -0.34
C ARG A 162 23.36 26.17 -0.79
N ARG A 163 24.16 25.14 -1.09
CA ARG A 163 25.53 25.32 -1.61
C ARG A 163 25.59 25.92 -3.01
N ARG A 164 24.56 25.69 -3.84
CA ARG A 164 24.52 26.18 -5.23
C ARG A 164 23.95 27.58 -5.37
N ARG A 165 23.33 28.16 -4.34
CA ARG A 165 22.91 29.56 -4.42
C ARG A 165 24.17 30.41 -4.55
N PRO A 166 24.43 31.06 -5.70
CA PRO A 166 25.52 32.00 -5.79
C PRO A 166 25.30 33.03 -4.68
N LYS A 167 26.37 33.41 -3.99
CA LYS A 167 26.30 34.59 -3.13
C LYS A 167 25.95 35.71 -4.08
N VAL A 168 24.67 36.11 -4.08
CA VAL A 168 24.24 37.36 -4.67
C VAL A 168 24.98 38.37 -3.82
N SER A 169 26.14 38.79 -4.29
CA SER A 169 26.83 39.94 -3.76
C SER A 169 25.78 41.03 -3.82
N LEU A 170 25.24 41.39 -2.64
CA LEU A 170 24.43 42.58 -2.50
C LEU A 170 25.27 43.66 -3.15
N VAL A 171 24.87 44.06 -4.37
CA VAL A 171 25.45 45.19 -5.05
C VAL A 171 25.28 46.30 -4.04
N LYS A 172 26.40 46.71 -3.44
CA LYS A 172 26.41 47.77 -2.45
C LYS A 172 25.74 48.94 -3.16
N PRO A 173 24.59 49.45 -2.67
CA PRO A 173 23.92 50.53 -3.34
C PRO A 173 24.95 51.64 -3.51
N GLU A 174 25.21 52.02 -4.76
CA GLU A 174 26.13 53.09 -5.06
C GLU A 174 25.70 54.29 -4.21
N PRO A 175 26.63 54.91 -3.46
CA PRO A 175 26.30 56.13 -2.74
C PRO A 175 25.78 57.12 -3.78
N LYS A 176 24.50 57.50 -3.67
CA LYS A 176 23.93 58.59 -4.46
C LYS A 176 24.81 59.81 -4.23
N VAL A 177 25.63 60.16 -5.22
CA VAL A 177 26.38 61.42 -5.22
C VAL A 177 25.34 62.53 -5.20
N PRO A 178 25.30 63.39 -4.16
CA PRO A 178 24.41 64.54 -4.16
C PRO A 178 24.79 65.44 -5.35
N PRO A 179 23.82 66.01 -6.09
CA PRO A 179 24.09 66.87 -7.22
C PRO A 179 24.84 68.12 -6.73
N GLU A 180 26.17 68.08 -6.84
CA GLU A 180 27.02 69.24 -6.63
C GLU A 180 26.69 70.25 -7.72
N LYS A 181 26.45 71.47 -7.27
CA LYS A 181 25.91 72.58 -8.03
C LYS A 181 26.85 72.87 -9.21
N LEU A 182 26.42 72.57 -10.44
CA LEU A 182 26.95 73.23 -11.63
C LEU A 182 26.60 74.73 -11.53
N SER A 183 27.46 75.49 -10.85
CA SER A 183 27.45 76.94 -10.93
C SER A 183 27.91 77.32 -12.33
N LEU A 184 26.93 77.79 -13.12
CA LEU A 184 27.12 78.65 -14.28
C LEU A 184 28.14 79.73 -13.95
N THR A 185 29.34 79.63 -14.50
CA THR A 185 30.14 80.79 -14.86
C THR A 185 29.85 81.03 -16.33
N LYS A 186 29.08 82.08 -16.60
CA LYS A 186 28.91 82.63 -17.94
C LYS A 186 29.21 84.11 -17.83
N ASP A 187 30.15 84.53 -18.67
CA ASP A 187 30.74 85.86 -18.79
C ASP A 187 29.72 86.99 -18.92
#